data_AF-A0A8T4MUG0-F1
#
_entry.id   AF-A0A8T4MUG0-F1
#
_cell.length_a   1.000
_cell.length_b   1.000
_cell.length_c   1.000
_cell.angle_alpha   90.00
_cell.angle_beta   90.00
_cell.angle_gamma   90.00
#
_symmetry.space_group_name_H-M   'P 1'
#
loop_
_entity.id
_entity.type
_entity.pdbx_description
1 polymer ?
#
loop_
_entity_poly.entity_id
_entity_poly.type
_entity_poly.pdbx_seq_one_letter_code
_entity_poly.pdbx_strand_id
1 'polypeptide(L)' 'MRGRKYKKTAGLLLVVSKADKLKGIKAFDVREARELTLSDLAPGGVPGRLTIFSHPAILELQERFKEK' A
#
# COMPACT_ATOMS: atom_id res chain seq x y z
N MET A 1 11.57 19.19 -20.79
CA MET A 1 10.56 19.06 -19.69
C MET A 1 10.40 17.57 -19.35
N ARG A 2 10.79 17.11 -18.15
CA ARG A 2 10.89 15.66 -17.78
C ARG A 2 9.59 15.02 -17.25
N GLY A 3 8.41 15.45 -17.71
CA GLY A 3 7.12 14.77 -17.44
C GLY A 3 6.52 14.82 -16.02
N ARG A 4 7.25 15.27 -14.98
CA ARG A 4 6.77 15.34 -13.58
C ARG A 4 6.25 16.72 -13.21
N LYS A 5 5.09 17.11 -13.76
CA LYS A 5 4.51 18.45 -13.54
C LYS A 5 3.84 18.60 -12.16
N TYR A 6 3.30 17.52 -11.59
CA TYR A 6 2.50 17.56 -10.36
C TYR A 6 3.17 16.81 -9.21
N LYS A 7 3.09 17.37 -8.00
CA LYS A 7 3.51 16.74 -6.74
C LYS A 7 2.28 16.34 -5.94
N LYS A 8 2.28 15.12 -5.39
CA LYS A 8 1.25 14.59 -4.49
C LYS A 8 1.88 14.21 -3.15
N THR A 9 1.11 14.29 -2.07
CA THR A 9 1.49 13.76 -0.77
C THR A 9 1.33 12.24 -0.73
N ALA A 10 2.00 11.57 0.22
CA ALA A 10 1.84 10.13 0.41
C ALA A 10 0.41 9.75 0.78
N GLY A 11 -0.26 10.47 1.69
CA GLY A 11 -1.65 10.17 2.06
C GLY A 11 -1.83 8.76 2.66
N LEU A 12 -3.08 8.30 2.67
CA LEU A 12 -3.50 7.01 3.23
C LEU A 12 -3.11 5.84 2.31
N LEU A 13 -2.64 4.75 2.91
CA LEU A 13 -2.45 3.46 2.25
C LEU A 13 -3.51 2.46 2.73
N LEU A 14 -4.19 1.80 1.80
CA LEU A 14 -5.14 0.72 2.07
C LEU A 14 -4.56 -0.60 1.55
N VAL A 15 -4.35 -1.56 2.45
CA VAL A 15 -3.82 -2.89 2.12
C VAL A 15 -4.96 -3.91 2.14
N VAL A 16 -5.18 -4.56 1.00
CA VAL A 16 -6.23 -5.56 0.79
C VAL A 16 -5.67 -6.87 0.25
N SER A 17 -6.40 -7.98 0.40
CA SER A 17 -5.98 -9.25 -0.22
C SER A 17 -6.33 -9.30 -1.72
N LYS A 18 -7.44 -8.66 -2.13
CA LYS A 18 -7.89 -8.60 -3.53
C LYS A 18 -8.42 -7.20 -3.87
N ALA A 19 -7.85 -6.55 -4.88
CA ALA A 19 -8.13 -5.15 -5.18
C ALA A 19 -9.25 -4.91 -6.22
N ASP A 20 -9.94 -5.94 -6.71
CA ASP A 20 -10.88 -5.84 -7.85
C ASP A 20 -11.95 -4.75 -7.72
N LYS A 21 -12.43 -4.44 -6.51
CA LYS A 21 -13.46 -3.41 -6.30
C LYS A 21 -12.90 -2.00 -6.03
N LEU A 22 -11.59 -1.84 -5.87
CA LEU A 22 -10.97 -0.63 -5.29
C LEU A 22 -9.96 0.07 -6.23
N LYS A 23 -9.61 -0.53 -7.38
CA LYS A 23 -8.61 0.01 -8.33
C LYS A 23 -8.97 1.39 -8.93
N GLY A 24 -10.22 1.84 -8.83
CA GLY A 24 -10.68 3.12 -9.40
C GLY A 24 -10.53 4.34 -8.49
N ILE A 25 -10.19 4.16 -7.21
CA ILE A 25 -10.21 5.25 -6.22
C ILE A 25 -8.86 5.98 -6.26
N LYS A 26 -8.88 7.27 -6.60
CA LYS A 26 -7.67 8.14 -6.67
C LYS A 26 -7.39 8.93 -5.39
N ALA A 27 -8.24 8.80 -4.37
CA ALA A 27 -8.15 9.56 -3.13
C ALA A 27 -7.10 9.00 -2.15
N PHE A 28 -6.86 7.69 -2.21
CA PHE A 28 -5.88 6.99 -1.38
C PHE A 28 -5.24 5.87 -2.21
N ASP A 29 -4.05 5.45 -1.80
CA ASP A 29 -3.34 4.38 -2.49
C ASP A 29 -3.87 3.03 -2.00
N VAL A 30 -4.10 2.11 -2.94
CA VAL A 30 -4.57 0.75 -2.66
C VAL A 30 -3.49 -0.23 -3.10
N ARG A 31 -3.09 -1.13 -2.21
CA ARG A 31 -2.10 -2.18 -2.48
C ARG A 31 -2.60 -3.54 -2.06
N GLU A 32 -2.19 -4.55 -2.82
CA GLU A 32 -2.43 -5.93 -2.43
C GLU A 32 -1.35 -6.41 -1.45
N ALA A 33 -1.72 -7.22 -0.47
CA ALA A 33 -0.80 -7.76 0.53
C ALA A 33 0.39 -8.51 -0.09
N ARG A 34 0.17 -9.16 -1.24
CA ARG A 34 1.19 -9.86 -2.04
C ARG A 34 2.22 -8.91 -2.67
N GLU A 35 1.76 -7.73 -3.08
CA GLU A 35 2.57 -6.74 -3.80
C GLU A 35 3.12 -5.63 -2.89
N LEU A 36 2.83 -5.68 -1.58
CA LEU A 36 3.25 -4.67 -0.63
C LEU A 36 4.79 -4.56 -0.57
N THR A 37 5.31 -3.34 -0.76
CA THR A 37 6.75 -3.04 -0.70
C THR A 37 7.09 -1.99 0.36
N LEU A 38 8.38 -1.89 0.70
CA LEU A 38 8.90 -0.87 1.62
C LEU A 38 8.65 0.56 1.12
N SER A 39 8.70 0.79 -0.20
CA SER A 39 8.45 2.11 -0.78
C SER A 39 7.00 2.58 -0.58
N ASP A 40 6.05 1.64 -0.46
CA ASP A 40 4.65 1.97 -0.17
C ASP A 40 4.49 2.35 1.31
N LEU A 41 5.18 1.66 2.23
CA LEU A 41 5.11 1.90 3.68
C LEU A 41 5.96 3.08 4.16
N ALA A 42 7.06 3.36 3.48
CA ALA A 42 8.04 4.39 3.83
C ALA A 42 8.40 5.26 2.61
N PRO A 43 7.45 6.04 2.07
CA PRO A 43 7.70 6.90 0.91
C PRO A 43 8.76 7.96 1.26
N GLY A 44 9.84 8.01 0.47
CA GLY A 44 10.96 8.91 0.73
C GLY A 44 11.86 8.49 1.90
N GLY A 45 11.76 7.23 2.35
CA GLY A 45 12.58 6.68 3.45
C GLY A 45 12.09 7.06 4.85
N VAL A 46 10.92 7.70 4.96
CA VAL A 46 10.31 8.06 6.24
C VAL A 46 9.32 6.97 6.66
N PRO A 47 9.56 6.23 7.76
CA PRO A 47 8.65 5.18 8.22
C PRO A 47 7.39 5.77 8.87
N GLY A 48 6.36 4.93 9.03
CA GLY A 48 5.15 5.29 9.78
C GLY A 48 4.04 5.92 8.94
N ARG A 49 3.90 5.52 7.67
CA ARG A 49 2.75 5.93 6.86
C ARG A 49 1.44 5.38 7.45
N LEU A 50 0.41 6.22 7.50
CA LEU A 50 -0.94 5.82 7.89
C LEU A 50 -1.45 4.71 6.94
N THR A 51 -1.61 3.50 7.49
CA THR A 51 -1.94 2.30 6.72
C THR A 51 -3.12 1.58 7.36
N ILE A 52 -4.14 1.28 6.57
CA ILE A 52 -5.30 0.46 6.99
C ILE A 52 -5.17 -0.91 6.35
N PHE A 53 -5.25 -1.96 7.17
CA PHE A 53 -5.23 -3.33 6.71
C PHE A 53 -6.62 -3.93 6.77
N SER A 54 -7.03 -4.64 5.72
CA SER A 54 -8.19 -5.52 5.80
C SER A 54 -7.83 -6.79 6.56
N HIS A 55 -8.81 -7.38 7.24
CA HIS A 55 -8.64 -8.65 7.93
C HIS A 55 -8.00 -9.76 7.06
N PRO A 56 -8.46 -10.03 5.82
CA PRO A 56 -7.82 -11.05 4.98
C PRO A 56 -6.39 -10.67 4.55
N ALA A 57 -6.07 -9.38 4.44
CA ALA A 57 -4.70 -8.95 4.14
C ALA A 57 -3.73 -9.27 5.27
N ILE A 58 -4.17 -9.15 6.53
CA ILE A 58 -3.33 -9.50 7.70
C ILE A 58 -3.03 -11.00 7.71
N LEU A 59 -4.04 -11.86 7.47
CA LEU A 59 -3.85 -13.31 7.42
C LEU A 59 -2.84 -13.70 6.33
N GLU A 60 -2.95 -13.09 5.16
CA GLU A 60 -2.04 -13.31 4.04
C GLU A 60 -0.62 -12.83 4.33
N LEU A 61 -0.45 -11.71 5.03
CA LEU A 61 0.86 -11.25 5.49
C LEU A 61 1.45 -12.19 6.54
N GLN A 62 0.62 -12.74 7.44
CA GLN A 62 1.06 -13.74 8.41
C GLN A 62 1.55 -15.03 7.73
N GLU A 63 0.88 -15.48 6.67
CA GLU A 63 1.36 -16.62 5.89
C GLU A 63 2.64 -16.30 5.11
N ARG A 64 2.73 -15.09 4.54
CA ARG A 64 3.89 -14.65 3.75
C ARG A 64 5.16 -14.51 4.59
N PHE A 65 5.03 -14.05 5.83
CA PHE A 65 6.14 -13.85 6.76
C PHE A 65 6.17 -14.89 7.88
N LYS A 66 5.41 -15.99 7.76
CA LYS A 66 5.51 -17.11 8.68
C LYS A 66 6.94 -17.62 8.64
N GLU A 67 7.59 -17.64 9.79
CA GLU A 67 9.01 -17.96 9.93
C GLU A 67 9.38 -19.23 9.16
N LYS A 68 10.52 -19.17 8.46
CA LYS A 68 11.26 -20.36 8.07
C LYS A 68 11.99 -20.92 9.28
#